data_AF-A0A077WTM1-F1
#
_entry.id   AF-A0A077WTM1-F1
#
_cell.length_a   1.000
_cell.length_b   1.000
_cell.length_c   1.000
_cell.angle_alpha   90.00
_cell.angle_beta   90.00
_cell.angle_gamma   90.00
#
_symmetry.space_group_name_H-M   'P 1'
#
loop_
_entity.id
_entity.type
_entity.pdbx_description
1 polymer ?
#
loop_
_entity_poly.entity_id
_entity_poly.type
_entity_poly.pdbx_seq_one_letter_code
_entity_poly.pdbx_strand_id
1 'polypeptide(L)'
;MAPQESNNVQIEETQQVTPGTTHSVVVVENRLAYIGVLIPMSILGALIRIGLLRLETYPGAPVFGLVYAQWIGCFIMGIAVQKKGWLQYIYPPLQVGLSTGLCGSITTFSSWQRDIFEAFANYTQANHSTGYNILAAISQLLVTLAMSLNGLIFGRHVGRILFPFEAPPFKLIRRPLAPWQEKQSFRKTDWVMIVFGIFSWIGVIVAAALATEQRALAFACVFSPVGAILRWYLSFINTKYPNFMYGTFAANMIGTLTLAILSLVGNGVFISSIGCQVILGLADGFCGCLSTVSTFVVELTSLPLRQSYIYGTTSVIVGQIFMFIIFGTFIWTQGINPTCI
;
A
#
# COMPACT_ATOMS: atom_id res chain seq x y z
N MET A 1 23.26 41.07 40.06
CA MET A 1 21.85 41.01 39.63
C MET A 1 21.86 41.07 38.11
N ALA A 2 21.84 39.91 37.45
CA ALA A 2 21.79 39.82 35.99
C ALA A 2 20.35 39.43 35.60
N PRO A 3 19.69 40.09 34.64
CA PRO A 3 18.42 39.64 34.12
C PRO A 3 18.61 38.48 33.13
N GLN A 4 17.69 37.53 33.20
CA GLN A 4 17.58 36.36 32.34
C GLN A 4 17.16 36.77 30.92
N GLU A 5 17.96 36.41 29.91
CA GLU A 5 17.55 36.42 28.51
C GLU A 5 16.83 35.11 28.17
N SER A 6 15.58 35.26 27.72
CA SER A 6 14.75 34.22 27.13
C SER A 6 15.32 33.77 25.79
N ASN A 7 15.83 32.55 25.70
CA ASN A 7 16.29 31.95 24.45
C ASN A 7 15.11 31.64 23.51
N ASN A 8 14.84 32.60 22.62
CA ASN A 8 14.12 32.40 21.37
C ASN A 8 14.93 31.47 20.46
N VAL A 9 14.29 30.43 19.92
CA VAL A 9 14.86 29.57 18.88
C VAL A 9 14.99 30.40 17.60
N GLN A 10 16.23 30.69 17.22
CA GLN A 10 16.57 31.36 15.96
C GLN A 10 16.18 30.48 14.78
N ILE A 11 15.36 31.04 13.90
CA ILE A 11 15.32 30.67 12.49
C ILE A 11 16.63 31.23 11.92
N GLU A 12 17.59 30.36 11.59
CA GLU A 12 18.76 30.78 10.81
C GLU A 12 18.28 31.21 9.41
N GLU A 13 17.98 32.50 9.25
CA GLU A 13 17.92 33.17 7.95
C GLU A 13 19.35 33.32 7.43
N THR A 14 19.81 32.36 6.64
CA THR A 14 21.06 32.53 5.89
C THR A 14 20.78 33.23 4.55
N GLN A 15 21.09 34.53 4.55
CA GLN A 15 21.69 35.35 3.49
C GLN A 15 20.98 35.58 2.14
N GLN A 16 20.64 36.87 1.94
CA GLN A 16 20.69 37.71 0.74
C GLN A 16 20.19 37.17 -0.62
N VAL A 17 19.10 37.81 -1.05
CA VAL A 17 18.43 37.71 -2.35
C VAL A 17 19.39 38.03 -3.50
N THR A 18 19.69 37.02 -4.31
CA THR A 18 20.25 37.16 -5.66
C THR A 18 19.31 36.47 -6.66
N PRO A 19 18.99 37.05 -7.83
CA PRO A 19 18.11 36.40 -8.80
C PRO A 19 18.81 35.15 -9.34
N GLY A 20 18.26 33.97 -9.04
CA GLY A 20 18.84 32.67 -9.42
C GLY A 20 19.28 31.76 -8.27
N THR A 21 19.12 32.16 -7.00
CA THR A 21 19.42 31.29 -5.85
C THR A 21 18.37 30.20 -5.66
N THR A 22 18.78 28.94 -5.82
CA THR A 22 17.96 27.77 -5.50
C THR A 22 17.84 27.65 -3.99
N HIS A 23 16.65 27.80 -3.42
CA HIS A 23 16.45 27.62 -1.97
C HIS A 23 16.72 26.15 -1.60
N SER A 24 17.79 25.88 -0.84
CA SER A 24 18.07 24.54 -0.34
C SER A 24 17.29 24.29 0.94
N VAL A 25 16.17 23.58 0.84
CA VAL A 25 15.42 23.11 2.02
C VAL A 25 16.02 21.79 2.47
N VAL A 26 16.85 21.83 3.52
CA VAL A 26 17.34 20.61 4.19
C VAL A 26 16.20 20.04 5.02
N VAL A 27 15.65 18.91 4.59
CA VAL A 27 14.64 18.18 5.36
C VAL A 27 15.34 17.05 6.10
N VAL A 28 15.33 17.10 7.43
CA VAL A 28 15.68 15.96 8.27
C VAL A 28 14.48 15.00 8.28
N GLU A 29 14.66 13.78 7.79
CA GLU A 29 13.57 12.79 7.73
C GLU A 29 13.26 12.24 9.12
N ASN A 30 12.22 12.78 9.77
CA ASN A 30 11.74 12.30 11.07
C ASN A 30 10.89 11.04 10.92
N ARG A 31 11.43 9.88 11.30
CA ARG A 31 10.73 8.58 11.21
C ARG A 31 9.32 8.60 11.82
N LEU A 32 9.17 9.22 12.99
CA LEU A 32 7.89 9.29 13.69
C LEU A 32 6.83 10.08 12.91
N ALA A 33 7.23 11.13 12.20
CA ALA A 33 6.32 11.92 11.36
C ALA A 33 5.81 11.09 10.16
N TYR A 34 6.69 10.33 9.50
CA TYR A 34 6.29 9.41 8.43
C TYR A 34 5.32 8.33 8.94
N ILE A 35 5.62 7.72 10.09
CA ILE A 35 4.74 6.73 10.72
C ILE A 35 3.39 7.36 11.08
N GLY A 36 3.38 8.56 11.65
CA GLY A 36 2.18 9.30 12.03
C GLY A 36 1.22 9.54 10.85
N VAL A 37 1.74 9.79 9.64
CA VAL A 37 0.91 9.91 8.43
C VAL A 37 0.53 8.54 7.86
N LEU A 38 1.43 7.54 7.89
CA LEU A 38 1.19 6.22 7.32
C LEU A 38 0.04 5.49 7.99
N ILE A 39 -0.09 5.58 9.33
CA ILE A 39 -1.14 4.89 10.08
C ILE A 39 -2.55 5.26 9.57
N PRO A 40 -3.02 6.52 9.65
CA PRO A 40 -4.38 6.87 9.24
C PRO A 40 -4.60 6.68 7.74
N MET A 41 -3.59 6.93 6.92
CA MET A 41 -3.70 6.76 5.46
C MET A 41 -3.83 5.28 5.06
N SER A 42 -3.13 4.37 5.76
CA SER A 42 -3.26 2.94 5.51
C SER A 42 -4.61 2.37 5.95
N ILE A 43 -5.13 2.82 7.10
CA ILE A 43 -6.49 2.48 7.57
C ILE A 43 -7.52 2.94 6.55
N LEU A 44 -7.45 4.20 6.13
CA LEU A 44 -8.36 4.75 5.12
C LEU A 44 -8.28 3.97 3.80
N GLY A 45 -7.07 3.65 3.35
CA GLY A 45 -6.89 2.90 2.10
C GLY A 45 -7.49 1.50 2.16
N ALA A 46 -7.28 0.79 3.28
CA ALA A 46 -7.88 -0.52 3.49
C ALA A 46 -9.41 -0.46 3.55
N LEU A 47 -9.98 0.55 4.23
CA LEU A 47 -11.42 0.77 4.27
C LEU A 47 -12.01 1.04 2.88
N ILE A 48 -11.34 1.87 2.06
CA ILE A 48 -11.75 2.10 0.67
C ILE A 48 -11.73 0.79 -0.12
N ARG A 49 -10.63 0.01 -0.02
CA ARG A 49 -10.51 -1.28 -0.72
C ARG A 49 -11.64 -2.23 -0.34
N ILE A 50 -11.83 -2.47 0.96
CA ILE A 50 -12.83 -3.42 1.45
C ILE A 50 -14.25 -2.91 1.14
N GLY A 51 -14.49 -1.60 1.23
CA GLY A 51 -15.76 -0.99 0.84
C GLY A 51 -16.09 -1.21 -0.64
N LEU A 52 -15.12 -1.01 -1.54
CA LEU A 52 -15.30 -1.25 -2.98
C LEU A 52 -15.55 -2.73 -3.27
N LEU A 53 -14.83 -3.64 -2.62
CA LEU A 53 -15.05 -5.08 -2.76
C LEU A 53 -16.48 -5.46 -2.35
N ARG A 54 -16.98 -4.94 -1.22
CA ARG A 54 -18.34 -5.22 -0.75
C ARG A 54 -19.44 -4.58 -1.60
N LEU A 55 -19.16 -3.51 -2.33
CA LEU A 55 -20.14 -2.85 -3.21
C LEU A 55 -20.32 -3.59 -4.54
N GLU A 56 -19.31 -4.34 -4.98
CA GLU A 56 -19.35 -5.06 -6.26
C GLU A 56 -19.83 -6.52 -6.13
N THR A 57 -20.00 -7.04 -4.90
CA THR A 57 -20.60 -8.37 -4.69
C THR A 57 -22.11 -8.36 -4.95
N TYR A 58 -22.53 -8.32 -6.21
CA TYR A 58 -23.93 -8.50 -6.63
C TYR A 58 -24.04 -9.38 -7.90
N PRO A 59 -25.17 -10.07 -8.10
CA PRO A 59 -25.36 -10.93 -9.28
C PRO A 59 -25.29 -10.13 -10.58
N GLY A 60 -24.48 -10.58 -11.52
CA GLY A 60 -24.33 -9.94 -12.84
C GLY A 60 -23.40 -8.73 -12.87
N ALA A 61 -22.52 -8.57 -11.87
CA ALA A 61 -21.51 -7.53 -11.88
C ALA A 61 -20.63 -7.63 -13.15
N PRO A 62 -20.30 -6.49 -13.80
CA PRO A 62 -19.67 -6.49 -15.12
C PRO A 62 -18.19 -6.88 -15.08
N VAL A 63 -17.52 -6.66 -13.95
CA VAL A 63 -16.10 -6.92 -13.72
C VAL A 63 -15.86 -7.13 -12.23
N PHE A 64 -14.96 -8.05 -11.88
CA PHE A 64 -14.62 -8.39 -10.49
C PHE A 64 -14.19 -7.17 -9.64
N GLY A 65 -14.64 -7.11 -8.39
CA GLY A 65 -14.59 -5.91 -7.57
C GLY A 65 -13.20 -5.38 -7.27
N LEU A 66 -12.20 -6.27 -7.22
CA LEU A 66 -10.82 -5.87 -6.98
C LEU A 66 -10.35 -4.85 -8.02
N VAL A 67 -10.83 -4.92 -9.26
CA VAL A 67 -10.43 -4.01 -10.34
C VAL A 67 -10.67 -2.54 -10.00
N TYR A 68 -11.75 -2.21 -9.29
CA TYR A 68 -12.08 -0.84 -8.91
C TYR A 68 -11.12 -0.31 -7.86
N ALA A 69 -10.75 -1.13 -6.88
CA ALA A 69 -9.75 -0.76 -5.89
C ALA A 69 -8.39 -0.52 -6.56
N GLN A 70 -7.98 -1.40 -7.48
CA GLN A 70 -6.71 -1.22 -8.21
C GLN A 70 -6.72 0.06 -9.06
N TRP A 71 -7.82 0.33 -9.77
CA TRP A 71 -7.94 1.52 -10.61
C TRP A 71 -7.93 2.81 -9.76
N ILE A 72 -8.73 2.89 -8.69
CA ILE A 72 -8.81 4.07 -7.81
C ILE A 72 -7.47 4.34 -7.13
N GLY A 73 -6.82 3.31 -6.59
CA GLY A 73 -5.53 3.47 -5.94
C GLY A 73 -4.43 3.89 -6.93
N CYS A 74 -4.41 3.33 -8.14
CA CYS A 74 -3.48 3.75 -9.19
C CYS A 74 -3.78 5.17 -9.71
N PHE A 75 -5.05 5.56 -9.80
CA PHE A 75 -5.48 6.91 -10.17
C PHE A 75 -4.95 7.96 -9.17
N ILE A 76 -5.17 7.76 -7.88
CA ILE A 76 -4.65 8.66 -6.84
C ILE A 76 -3.11 8.66 -6.85
N MET A 77 -2.49 7.49 -7.05
CA MET A 77 -1.04 7.36 -7.20
C MET A 77 -0.52 8.18 -8.38
N GLY A 78 -1.24 8.20 -9.52
CA GLY A 78 -0.89 9.00 -10.70
C GLY A 78 -0.84 10.49 -10.41
N ILE A 79 -1.84 11.01 -9.68
CA ILE A 79 -1.87 12.41 -9.22
C ILE A 79 -0.68 12.67 -8.27
N ALA A 80 -0.47 11.79 -7.29
CA ALA A 80 0.59 11.94 -6.29
C ALA A 80 2.00 11.91 -6.90
N VAL A 81 2.23 11.05 -7.90
CA VAL A 81 3.49 10.99 -8.66
C VAL A 81 3.67 12.24 -9.50
N GLN A 82 2.62 12.70 -10.18
CA GLN A 82 2.68 13.92 -11.00
C GLN A 82 2.99 15.17 -10.16
N LYS A 83 2.51 15.21 -8.91
CA LYS A 83 2.69 16.35 -7.98
C LYS A 83 3.66 16.06 -6.84
N LYS A 84 4.56 15.10 -7.02
CA LYS A 84 5.55 14.70 -6.03
C LYS A 84 6.37 15.89 -5.48
N GLY A 85 6.86 16.77 -6.35
CA GLY A 85 7.67 17.92 -5.93
C GLY A 85 6.90 18.89 -5.03
N TRP A 86 5.66 19.20 -5.40
CA TRP A 86 4.78 20.07 -4.62
C TRP A 86 4.37 19.45 -3.28
N LEU A 87 4.04 18.16 -3.27
CA LEU A 87 3.75 17.43 -2.03
C LEU A 87 4.95 17.41 -1.08
N GLN A 88 6.15 17.19 -1.62
CA GLN A 88 7.39 17.24 -0.84
C GLN A 88 7.73 18.64 -0.34
N TYR A 89 7.41 19.68 -1.10
CA TYR A 89 7.61 21.06 -0.68
C TYR A 89 6.71 21.45 0.51
N ILE A 90 5.43 21.05 0.48
CA ILE A 90 4.48 21.34 1.57
C ILE A 90 4.80 20.52 2.81
N TYR A 91 4.83 19.19 2.65
CA TYR A 91 5.06 18.28 3.76
C TYR A 91 5.56 16.93 3.25
N PRO A 92 6.88 16.64 3.32
CA PRO A 92 7.45 15.40 2.79
C PRO A 92 6.77 14.10 3.27
N PRO A 93 6.36 13.97 4.55
CA PRO A 93 5.60 12.80 5.00
C PRO A 93 4.24 12.63 4.32
N LEU A 94 3.59 13.72 3.85
CA LEU A 94 2.33 13.64 3.10
C LEU A 94 2.48 12.86 1.80
N GLN A 95 3.57 13.08 1.07
CA GLN A 95 3.84 12.36 -0.18
C GLN A 95 3.88 10.85 0.07
N VAL A 96 4.58 10.42 1.12
CA VAL A 96 4.65 9.01 1.54
C VAL A 96 3.31 8.51 2.07
N GLY A 97 2.58 9.35 2.80
CA GLY A 97 1.22 9.07 3.27
C GLY A 97 0.25 8.76 2.13
N LEU A 98 0.23 9.60 1.10
CA LEU A 98 -0.65 9.43 -0.06
C LEU A 98 -0.20 8.25 -0.93
N SER A 99 1.10 8.13 -1.24
CA SER A 99 1.58 7.06 -2.11
C SER A 99 1.64 5.72 -1.38
N THR A 100 2.48 5.63 -0.35
CA THR A 100 2.75 4.39 0.36
C THR A 100 1.61 4.06 1.30
N GLY A 101 1.11 5.00 2.10
CA GLY A 101 -0.01 4.74 3.03
C GLY A 101 -1.32 4.43 2.30
N LEU A 102 -1.91 5.44 1.65
CA LEU A 102 -3.24 5.40 1.07
C LEU A 102 -3.31 4.52 -0.19
N CYS A 103 -2.69 4.95 -1.30
CA CYS A 103 -2.77 4.22 -2.58
C CYS A 103 -2.25 2.79 -2.45
N GLY A 104 -1.17 2.64 -1.68
CA GLY A 104 -0.58 1.34 -1.39
C GLY A 104 -1.44 0.39 -0.55
N SER A 105 -2.44 0.91 0.18
CA SER A 105 -3.39 0.11 0.96
C SER A 105 -4.75 -0.05 0.27
N ILE A 106 -5.09 0.86 -0.66
CA ILE A 106 -6.24 0.68 -1.57
C ILE A 106 -5.95 -0.46 -2.56
N THR A 107 -4.74 -0.45 -3.13
CA THR A 107 -4.30 -1.50 -4.06
C THR A 107 -3.67 -2.65 -3.30
N THR A 108 -3.76 -3.88 -3.83
CA THR A 108 -3.15 -5.06 -3.20
C THR A 108 -2.66 -6.05 -4.25
N PHE A 109 -1.40 -6.47 -4.15
CA PHE A 109 -0.85 -7.46 -5.07
C PHE A 109 -1.18 -8.88 -4.62
N SER A 110 -1.18 -9.14 -3.31
CA SER A 110 -1.44 -10.47 -2.76
C SER A 110 -2.85 -10.96 -3.08
N SER A 111 -3.89 -10.12 -2.90
CA SER A 111 -5.26 -10.54 -3.25
C SER A 111 -5.40 -10.74 -4.75
N TRP A 112 -4.72 -9.93 -5.57
CA TRP A 112 -4.70 -10.15 -7.02
C TRP A 112 -4.09 -11.51 -7.40
N GLN A 113 -3.00 -11.92 -6.75
CA GLN A 113 -2.43 -13.25 -7.00
C GLN A 113 -3.35 -14.38 -6.55
N ARG A 114 -4.05 -14.21 -5.41
CA ARG A 114 -5.05 -15.17 -4.94
C ARG A 114 -6.20 -15.29 -5.93
N ASP A 115 -6.73 -14.18 -6.44
CA ASP A 115 -7.87 -14.17 -7.38
C ASP A 115 -7.51 -14.84 -8.73
N ILE A 116 -6.28 -14.64 -9.24
CA ILE A 116 -5.78 -15.37 -10.41
C ILE A 116 -5.73 -16.87 -10.14
N PHE A 117 -5.19 -17.27 -8.98
CA PHE A 117 -5.08 -18.67 -8.59
C PHE A 117 -6.46 -19.31 -8.41
N GLU A 118 -7.39 -18.65 -7.73
CA GLU A 118 -8.77 -19.13 -7.51
C GLU A 118 -9.50 -19.34 -8.84
N ALA A 119 -9.26 -18.48 -9.83
CA ALA A 119 -9.77 -18.65 -11.19
C ALA A 119 -9.16 -19.90 -11.88
N PHE A 120 -7.86 -20.14 -11.74
CA PHE A 120 -7.23 -21.37 -12.25
C PHE A 120 -7.77 -22.64 -11.56
N ALA A 121 -7.92 -22.60 -10.24
CA ALA A 121 -8.32 -23.73 -9.42
C ALA A 121 -9.82 -24.04 -9.47
N ASN A 122 -10.62 -23.22 -10.17
CA ASN A 122 -12.09 -23.27 -10.13
C ASN A 122 -12.61 -23.27 -8.68
N TYR A 123 -12.14 -22.32 -7.87
CA TYR A 123 -12.44 -22.29 -6.44
C TYR A 123 -13.95 -22.18 -6.17
N THR A 124 -14.70 -21.52 -7.05
CA THR A 124 -16.16 -21.40 -6.96
C THR A 124 -16.92 -22.66 -7.37
N GLN A 125 -16.22 -23.73 -7.80
CA GLN A 125 -16.78 -25.01 -8.23
C GLN A 125 -17.86 -24.88 -9.32
N ALA A 126 -17.70 -23.92 -10.22
CA ALA A 126 -18.68 -23.71 -11.27
C ALA A 126 -18.57 -24.80 -12.36
N ASN A 127 -19.71 -25.14 -12.96
CA ASN A 127 -19.83 -26.25 -13.92
C ASN A 127 -19.36 -25.83 -15.33
N HIS A 128 -18.04 -25.73 -15.53
CA HIS A 128 -17.42 -25.43 -16.83
C HIS A 128 -16.06 -26.12 -16.99
N SER A 129 -15.57 -26.14 -18.24
CA SER A 129 -14.32 -26.83 -18.57
C SER A 129 -13.07 -26.08 -18.09
N THR A 130 -11.95 -26.81 -18.00
CA THR A 130 -10.63 -26.27 -17.63
C THR A 130 -10.19 -25.11 -18.53
N GLY A 131 -10.59 -25.10 -19.81
CA GLY A 131 -10.27 -24.00 -20.72
C GLY A 131 -10.86 -22.66 -20.27
N TYR A 132 -12.07 -22.67 -19.71
CA TYR A 132 -12.70 -21.48 -19.16
C TYR A 132 -11.97 -20.98 -17.90
N ASN A 133 -11.46 -21.88 -17.05
CA ASN A 133 -10.67 -21.51 -15.86
C ASN A 133 -9.39 -20.76 -16.25
N ILE A 134 -8.67 -21.29 -17.24
CA ILE A 134 -7.45 -20.66 -17.77
C ILE A 134 -7.77 -19.27 -18.33
N LEU A 135 -8.84 -19.14 -19.11
CA LEU A 135 -9.24 -17.86 -19.68
C LEU A 135 -9.67 -16.86 -18.59
N ALA A 136 -10.36 -17.32 -17.55
CA ALA A 136 -10.72 -16.49 -16.40
C ALA A 136 -9.49 -15.97 -15.66
N ALA A 137 -8.49 -16.83 -15.41
CA ALA A 137 -7.25 -16.43 -14.75
C ALA A 137 -6.42 -15.46 -15.59
N ILE A 138 -6.33 -15.68 -16.91
CA ILE A 138 -5.70 -14.73 -17.85
C ILE A 138 -6.46 -13.40 -17.85
N SER A 139 -7.80 -13.43 -17.77
CA SER A 139 -8.62 -12.21 -17.69
C SER A 139 -8.34 -11.44 -16.41
N GLN A 140 -8.26 -12.12 -15.25
CA GLN A 140 -7.87 -11.52 -13.97
C GLN A 140 -6.49 -10.84 -14.04
N LEU A 141 -5.53 -11.46 -14.72
CA LEU A 141 -4.19 -10.90 -14.95
C LEU A 141 -4.24 -9.66 -15.85
N LEU A 142 -4.79 -9.80 -17.06
CA LEU A 142 -4.72 -8.76 -18.09
C LEU A 142 -5.58 -7.55 -17.74
N VAL A 143 -6.81 -7.76 -17.29
CA VAL A 143 -7.74 -6.68 -16.95
C VAL A 143 -7.21 -5.87 -15.78
N THR A 144 -6.73 -6.53 -14.72
CA THR A 144 -6.17 -5.82 -13.55
C THR A 144 -4.97 -4.97 -13.93
N LEU A 145 -4.03 -5.51 -14.72
CA LEU A 145 -2.85 -4.78 -15.15
C LEU A 145 -3.22 -3.59 -16.05
N ALA A 146 -4.11 -3.79 -17.03
CA ALA A 146 -4.58 -2.75 -17.93
C ALA A 146 -5.30 -1.63 -17.19
N MET A 147 -6.20 -1.97 -16.27
CA MET A 147 -6.95 -0.99 -15.46
C MET A 147 -6.04 -0.22 -14.51
N SER A 148 -5.04 -0.89 -13.92
CA SER A 148 -4.07 -0.22 -13.06
C SER A 148 -3.19 0.77 -13.83
N LEU A 149 -2.70 0.38 -15.01
CA LEU A 149 -1.94 1.27 -15.91
C LEU A 149 -2.78 2.44 -16.39
N ASN A 150 -4.03 2.18 -16.81
CA ASN A 150 -4.96 3.20 -17.23
C ASN A 150 -5.23 4.22 -16.10
N GLY A 151 -5.54 3.73 -14.90
CA GLY A 151 -5.75 4.57 -13.72
C GLY A 151 -4.54 5.46 -13.45
N LEU A 152 -3.32 4.88 -13.47
CA LEU A 152 -2.08 5.64 -13.25
C LEU A 152 -1.89 6.76 -14.27
N ILE A 153 -2.03 6.46 -15.56
CA ILE A 153 -1.86 7.43 -16.65
C ILE A 153 -2.92 8.53 -16.55
N PHE A 154 -4.19 8.15 -16.35
CA PHE A 154 -5.28 9.09 -16.21
C PHE A 154 -5.09 10.01 -15.00
N GLY A 155 -4.65 9.46 -13.86
CA GLY A 155 -4.30 10.23 -12.67
C GLY A 155 -3.19 11.25 -12.94
N ARG A 156 -2.17 10.91 -13.73
CA ARG A 156 -1.12 11.87 -14.14
C ARG A 156 -1.69 13.00 -14.99
N HIS A 157 -2.58 12.70 -15.94
CA HIS A 157 -3.22 13.72 -16.77
C HIS A 157 -4.08 14.67 -15.94
N VAL A 158 -4.93 14.13 -15.05
CA VAL A 158 -5.72 14.92 -14.10
C VAL A 158 -4.82 15.76 -13.20
N GLY A 159 -3.75 15.17 -12.68
CA GLY A 159 -2.73 15.86 -11.87
C GLY A 159 -2.11 17.06 -12.59
N ARG A 160 -1.91 16.96 -13.90
CA ARG A 160 -1.36 18.04 -14.74
C ARG A 160 -2.38 19.15 -15.01
N ILE A 161 -3.64 18.78 -15.25
CA ILE A 161 -4.70 19.73 -15.66
C ILE A 161 -5.28 20.47 -14.44
N LEU A 162 -5.69 19.76 -13.39
CA LEU A 162 -6.43 20.35 -12.27
C LEU A 162 -5.54 21.05 -11.25
N PHE A 163 -4.26 20.71 -11.20
CA PHE A 163 -3.32 21.30 -10.26
C PHE A 163 -2.18 21.97 -11.02
N PRO A 164 -2.37 23.13 -11.68
CA PRO A 164 -1.33 23.74 -12.51
C PRO A 164 -0.14 24.30 -11.69
N PHE A 165 -0.20 24.25 -10.36
CA PHE A 165 0.87 24.72 -9.48
C PHE A 165 2.10 23.80 -9.55
N GLU A 166 3.27 24.42 -9.63
CA GLU A 166 4.58 23.76 -9.53
C GLU A 166 5.28 24.22 -8.25
N ALA A 167 6.11 23.35 -7.67
CA ALA A 167 6.94 23.73 -6.54
C ALA A 167 8.03 24.71 -7.02
N PRO A 168 8.35 25.76 -6.24
CA PRO A 168 9.55 26.55 -6.53
C PRO A 168 10.80 25.66 -6.52
N PRO A 169 11.88 26.00 -7.24
CA PRO A 169 13.07 25.18 -7.30
C PRO A 169 13.67 25.03 -5.89
N PHE A 170 13.62 23.81 -5.36
CA PHE A 170 14.16 23.47 -4.05
C PHE A 170 15.08 22.26 -4.12
N LYS A 171 16.18 22.30 -3.37
CA LYS A 171 17.10 21.15 -3.25
C LYS A 171 16.72 20.34 -2.01
N LEU A 172 16.07 19.20 -2.20
CA LEU A 172 15.77 18.26 -1.12
C LEU A 172 17.05 17.48 -0.75
N ILE A 173 17.70 17.87 0.34
CA ILE A 173 18.81 17.10 0.89
C ILE A 173 18.23 16.07 1.86
N ARG A 174 18.15 14.82 1.42
CA ARG A 174 17.80 13.69 2.29
C ARG A 174 19.03 13.29 3.08
N ARG A 175 19.04 13.59 4.37
CA ARG A 175 20.01 12.95 5.28
C ARG A 175 19.58 11.48 5.48
N PRO A 176 20.52 10.53 5.51
CA PRO A 176 20.19 9.16 5.90
C PRO A 176 19.48 9.21 7.25
N LEU A 177 18.48 8.34 7.43
CA LEU A 177 17.63 8.30 8.62
C LEU A 177 18.48 8.47 9.89
N ALA A 178 18.29 9.60 10.58
CA ALA A 178 19.04 9.91 11.78
C ALA A 178 18.97 8.72 12.76
N PRO A 179 20.09 8.35 13.43
CA PRO A 179 20.05 7.39 14.52
C PRO A 179 19.00 7.83 15.55
N TRP A 180 18.33 6.88 16.20
CA TRP A 180 17.31 7.15 17.25
C TRP A 180 17.80 8.09 18.37
N GLN A 181 19.12 8.28 18.48
CA GLN A 181 19.79 9.07 19.50
C GLN A 181 20.00 10.56 19.13
N GLU A 182 19.77 10.98 17.88
CA GLU A 182 19.89 12.38 17.50
C GLU A 182 18.63 13.16 17.94
N LYS A 183 18.81 14.33 18.57
CA LYS A 183 17.71 15.14 19.12
C LYS A 183 16.84 15.67 17.98
N GLN A 184 15.76 14.96 17.68
CA GLN A 184 14.84 15.32 16.60
C GLN A 184 14.05 16.57 16.97
N SER A 185 14.22 17.64 16.19
CA SER A 185 13.34 18.80 16.25
C SER A 185 12.09 18.50 15.42
N PHE A 186 10.92 18.49 16.08
CA PHE A 186 9.63 18.27 15.42
C PHE A 186 8.97 19.60 15.10
N ARG A 187 8.48 19.74 13.86
CA ARG A 187 7.59 20.86 13.50
C ARG A 187 6.23 20.67 14.18
N LYS A 188 5.47 21.76 14.36
CA LYS A 188 4.08 21.67 14.85
C LYS A 188 3.23 20.70 14.01
N THR A 189 3.42 20.68 12.70
CA THR A 189 2.77 19.75 11.77
C THR A 189 3.13 18.28 12.04
N ASP A 190 4.37 17.99 12.44
CA ASP A 190 4.78 16.63 12.78
C ASP A 190 4.04 16.12 14.02
N TRP A 191 3.95 16.96 15.06
CA TRP A 191 3.20 16.64 16.26
C TRP A 191 1.72 16.37 15.97
N VAL A 192 1.09 17.21 15.15
CA VAL A 192 -0.31 17.02 14.75
C VAL A 192 -0.50 15.66 14.09
N MET A 193 0.36 15.29 13.14
CA MET A 193 0.24 14.01 12.43
C MET A 193 0.59 12.81 13.30
N ILE A 194 1.58 12.92 14.19
CA ILE A 194 1.92 11.85 15.14
C ILE A 194 0.75 11.58 16.07
N VAL A 195 0.20 12.64 16.68
CA VAL A 195 -0.93 12.54 17.61
C VAL A 195 -2.15 11.98 16.90
N PHE A 196 -2.47 12.48 15.70
CA PHE A 196 -3.57 11.94 14.88
C PHE A 196 -3.36 10.46 14.52
N GLY A 197 -2.14 10.07 14.15
CA GLY A 197 -1.78 8.67 13.89
C GLY A 197 -1.98 7.77 15.10
N ILE A 198 -1.54 8.19 16.28
CA ILE A 198 -1.75 7.44 17.53
C ILE A 198 -3.24 7.29 17.84
N PHE A 199 -4.01 8.39 17.81
CA PHE A 199 -5.44 8.35 18.14
C PHE A 199 -6.25 7.53 17.13
N SER A 200 -5.94 7.62 15.83
CA SER A 200 -6.58 6.78 14.81
C SER A 200 -6.30 5.29 15.03
N TRP A 201 -5.07 4.91 15.40
CA TRP A 201 -4.76 3.51 15.67
C TRP A 201 -5.44 3.00 16.94
N ILE A 202 -5.40 3.78 18.02
CA ILE A 202 -6.12 3.47 19.26
C ILE A 202 -7.62 3.32 18.97
N GLY A 203 -8.19 4.21 18.16
CA GLY A 203 -9.60 4.17 17.76
C GLY A 203 -9.99 2.84 17.12
N VAL A 204 -9.19 2.32 16.19
CA VAL A 204 -9.49 1.03 15.53
C VAL A 204 -9.21 -0.18 16.44
N ILE A 205 -8.27 -0.08 17.39
CA ILE A 205 -8.05 -1.11 18.42
C ILE A 205 -9.26 -1.21 19.34
N VAL A 206 -9.74 -0.06 19.82
CA VAL A 206 -10.96 0.02 20.65
C VAL A 206 -12.16 -0.50 19.85
N ALA A 207 -12.29 -0.11 18.58
CA ALA A 207 -13.33 -0.65 17.72
C ALA A 207 -13.22 -2.17 17.58
N ALA A 208 -12.02 -2.75 17.41
CA ALA A 208 -11.86 -4.19 17.33
C ALA A 208 -12.21 -4.92 18.64
N ALA A 209 -11.92 -4.31 19.78
CA ALA A 209 -12.25 -4.87 21.09
C ALA A 209 -13.76 -4.80 21.42
N LEU A 210 -14.43 -3.72 21.01
CA LEU A 210 -15.84 -3.47 21.34
C LEU A 210 -16.82 -3.91 20.26
N ALA A 211 -16.39 -4.03 19.00
CA ALA A 211 -17.26 -4.40 17.90
C ALA A 211 -17.83 -5.81 18.12
N THR A 212 -19.15 -5.92 18.13
CA THR A 212 -19.87 -7.19 18.02
C THR A 212 -20.10 -7.54 16.55
N GLU A 213 -20.42 -6.52 15.74
CA GLU A 213 -20.64 -6.61 14.30
C GLU A 213 -19.40 -6.20 13.50
N GLN A 214 -19.14 -6.89 12.39
CA GLN A 214 -18.03 -6.58 11.47
C GLN A 214 -16.63 -6.52 12.11
N ARG A 215 -16.39 -7.29 13.18
CA ARG A 215 -15.09 -7.31 13.88
C ARG A 215 -13.89 -7.62 12.96
N ALA A 216 -14.09 -8.44 11.92
CA ALA A 216 -13.07 -8.70 10.90
C ALA A 216 -12.58 -7.41 10.19
N LEU A 217 -13.48 -6.45 9.92
CA LEU A 217 -13.13 -5.14 9.35
C LEU A 217 -12.27 -4.32 10.33
N ALA A 218 -12.65 -4.33 11.61
CA ALA A 218 -11.89 -3.64 12.64
C ALA A 218 -10.49 -4.25 12.81
N PHE A 219 -10.37 -5.59 12.80
CA PHE A 219 -9.07 -6.26 12.77
C PHE A 219 -8.25 -5.88 11.52
N ALA A 220 -8.88 -5.83 10.33
CA ALA A 220 -8.20 -5.37 9.13
C ALA A 220 -7.61 -3.96 9.35
N CYS A 221 -8.39 -3.03 9.90
CA CYS A 221 -7.89 -1.68 10.22
C CYS A 221 -6.76 -1.67 11.26
N VAL A 222 -6.79 -2.56 12.26
CA VAL A 222 -5.72 -2.69 13.26
C VAL A 222 -4.41 -3.16 12.60
N PHE A 223 -4.50 -4.10 11.66
CA PHE A 223 -3.35 -4.71 10.99
C PHE A 223 -2.83 -3.91 9.78
N SER A 224 -3.65 -3.03 9.18
CA SER A 224 -3.27 -2.19 8.05
C SER A 224 -2.00 -1.34 8.27
N PRO A 225 -1.86 -0.60 9.39
CA PRO A 225 -0.64 0.16 9.65
C PRO A 225 0.62 -0.68 9.69
N VAL A 226 0.54 -1.90 10.25
CA VAL A 226 1.70 -2.80 10.37
C VAL A 226 2.23 -3.19 8.99
N GLY A 227 1.33 -3.56 8.08
CA GLY A 227 1.69 -3.89 6.70
C GLY A 227 2.27 -2.68 5.95
N ALA A 228 1.64 -1.51 6.06
CA ALA A 228 2.08 -0.30 5.37
C ALA A 228 3.44 0.22 5.89
N ILE A 229 3.69 0.18 7.20
CA ILE A 229 4.96 0.57 7.80
C ILE A 229 6.07 -0.39 7.36
N LEU A 230 5.83 -1.70 7.36
CA LEU A 230 6.81 -2.68 6.88
C LEU A 230 7.13 -2.45 5.40
N ARG A 231 6.11 -2.24 4.55
CA ARG A 231 6.33 -1.89 3.14
C ARG A 231 7.15 -0.60 2.98
N TRP A 232 6.87 0.42 3.77
CA TRP A 232 7.66 1.66 3.75
C TRP A 232 9.14 1.40 4.07
N TYR A 233 9.43 0.59 5.10
CA TYR A 233 10.81 0.22 5.41
C TYR A 233 11.49 -0.57 4.27
N LEU A 234 10.79 -1.52 3.67
CA LEU A 234 11.31 -2.30 2.54
C LEU A 234 11.61 -1.41 1.32
N SER A 235 10.86 -0.32 1.13
CA SER A 235 11.05 0.59 -0.01
C SER A 235 12.43 1.26 -0.05
N PHE A 236 13.15 1.34 1.08
CA PHE A 236 14.52 1.85 1.11
C PHE A 236 15.52 0.96 0.36
N ILE A 237 15.18 -0.32 0.13
CA ILE A 237 16.01 -1.23 -0.67
C ILE A 237 15.93 -0.88 -2.15
N ASN A 238 14.80 -0.32 -2.63
CA ASN A 238 14.62 0.06 -4.04
C ASN A 238 15.66 1.08 -4.49
N THR A 239 16.07 2.01 -3.62
CA THR A 239 17.08 3.02 -3.94
C THR A 239 18.49 2.46 -4.11
N LYS A 240 18.76 1.23 -3.64
CA LYS A 240 20.09 0.62 -3.70
C LYS A 240 20.36 -0.10 -5.03
N TYR A 241 19.33 -0.63 -5.69
CA TYR A 241 19.47 -1.44 -6.89
C TYR A 241 18.46 -0.98 -7.96
N PRO A 242 18.83 -0.05 -8.86
CA PRO A 242 17.88 0.60 -9.76
C PRO A 242 17.33 -0.31 -10.87
N ASN A 243 17.97 -1.46 -11.11
CA ASN A 243 17.60 -2.38 -12.18
C ASN A 243 16.46 -3.33 -11.80
N PHE A 244 16.20 -3.52 -10.50
CA PHE A 244 15.17 -4.42 -9.99
C PHE A 244 14.67 -3.90 -8.64
N MET A 245 13.37 -3.64 -8.53
CA MET A 245 12.75 -2.98 -7.37
C MET A 245 12.55 -3.96 -6.21
N TYR A 246 13.66 -4.39 -5.58
CA TYR A 246 13.68 -5.46 -4.59
C TYR A 246 12.82 -5.22 -3.36
N GLY A 247 12.70 -3.97 -2.90
CA GLY A 247 11.86 -3.61 -1.77
C GLY A 247 10.38 -3.87 -2.05
N THR A 248 9.88 -3.38 -3.18
CA THR A 248 8.48 -3.62 -3.60
C THR A 248 8.26 -5.09 -3.93
N PHE A 249 9.21 -5.74 -4.59
CA PHE A 249 9.18 -7.18 -4.83
C PHE A 249 9.05 -7.97 -3.52
N ALA A 250 9.93 -7.72 -2.55
CA ALA A 250 9.93 -8.41 -1.25
C ALA A 250 8.61 -8.18 -0.50
N ALA A 251 8.10 -6.95 -0.48
CA ALA A 251 6.82 -6.63 0.15
C ALA A 251 5.66 -7.43 -0.48
N ASN A 252 5.60 -7.46 -1.82
CA ASN A 252 4.59 -8.22 -2.56
C ASN A 252 4.70 -9.73 -2.31
N MET A 253 5.93 -10.26 -2.28
CA MET A 253 6.18 -11.69 -2.07
C MET A 253 5.85 -12.13 -0.65
N ILE A 254 6.26 -11.37 0.37
CA ILE A 254 5.92 -11.66 1.77
C ILE A 254 4.40 -11.57 1.96
N GLY A 255 3.75 -10.53 1.44
CA GLY A 255 2.30 -10.39 1.53
C GLY A 255 1.56 -11.55 0.86
N THR A 256 2.02 -11.99 -0.32
CA THR A 256 1.41 -13.11 -1.06
C THR A 256 1.64 -14.44 -0.36
N LEU A 257 2.86 -14.69 0.14
CA LEU A 257 3.20 -15.89 0.91
C LEU A 257 2.34 -16.01 2.16
N THR A 258 2.26 -14.93 2.96
CA THR A 258 1.43 -14.91 4.17
C THR A 258 -0.04 -15.10 3.83
N LEU A 259 -0.55 -14.45 2.78
CA LEU A 259 -1.95 -14.63 2.35
C LEU A 259 -2.25 -16.07 1.91
N ALA A 260 -1.33 -16.74 1.21
CA ALA A 260 -1.49 -18.14 0.81
C ALA A 260 -1.62 -19.07 2.04
N ILE A 261 -0.79 -18.84 3.07
CA ILE A 261 -0.86 -19.58 4.34
C ILE A 261 -2.19 -19.32 5.05
N LEU A 262 -2.62 -18.05 5.15
CA LEU A 262 -3.89 -17.69 5.77
C LEU A 262 -5.09 -18.30 5.03
N SER A 263 -5.02 -18.34 3.70
CA SER A 263 -6.07 -18.93 2.84
C SER A 263 -6.17 -20.44 3.05
N LEU A 264 -5.04 -21.14 3.18
CA LEU A 264 -4.98 -22.56 3.55
C LEU A 264 -5.62 -22.79 4.91
N VAL A 265 -5.19 -22.03 5.93
CA VAL A 265 -5.69 -22.18 7.31
C VAL A 265 -7.20 -21.95 7.39
N GLY A 266 -7.73 -20.99 6.62
CA GLY A 266 -9.16 -20.71 6.52
C GLY A 266 -9.99 -21.70 5.70
N ASN A 267 -9.39 -22.73 5.09
CA ASN A 267 -10.07 -23.70 4.21
C ASN A 267 -9.97 -25.16 4.67
N GLY A 268 -9.51 -25.43 5.90
CA GLY A 268 -9.20 -26.81 6.28
C GLY A 268 -9.17 -27.15 7.76
N VAL A 269 -9.08 -26.13 8.62
CA VAL A 269 -8.95 -26.34 10.07
C VAL A 269 -10.22 -25.81 10.73
N PHE A 270 -10.78 -26.57 11.67
CA PHE A 270 -11.83 -26.08 12.55
C PHE A 270 -11.23 -24.99 13.45
N ILE A 271 -11.62 -23.75 13.19
CA ILE A 271 -11.13 -22.57 13.90
C ILE A 271 -12.31 -21.91 14.60
N SER A 272 -12.06 -21.30 15.75
CA SER A 272 -13.09 -20.52 16.45
C SER A 272 -13.55 -19.34 15.58
N SER A 273 -14.78 -18.88 15.79
CA SER A 273 -15.32 -17.71 15.06
C SER A 273 -14.40 -16.48 15.15
N ILE A 274 -13.82 -16.23 16.33
CA ILE A 274 -12.86 -15.14 16.54
C ILE A 274 -11.57 -15.39 15.75
N GLY A 275 -11.07 -16.64 15.72
CA GLY A 275 -9.89 -17.00 14.93
C GLY A 275 -10.10 -16.70 13.44
N CYS A 276 -11.27 -17.01 12.89
CA CYS A 276 -11.61 -16.65 11.51
C CYS A 276 -11.63 -15.14 11.29
N GLN A 277 -12.22 -14.36 12.20
CA GLN A 277 -12.22 -12.90 12.11
C GLN A 277 -10.80 -12.30 12.13
N VAL A 278 -9.89 -12.90 12.91
CA VAL A 278 -8.47 -12.51 12.93
C VAL A 278 -7.77 -12.88 11.63
N ILE A 279 -8.02 -14.07 11.07
CA ILE A 279 -7.46 -14.49 9.78
C ILE A 279 -7.89 -13.54 8.66
N LEU A 280 -9.19 -13.22 8.58
CA LEU A 280 -9.71 -12.24 7.61
C LEU A 280 -9.08 -10.86 7.83
N GLY A 281 -8.96 -10.42 9.09
CA GLY A 281 -8.28 -9.17 9.44
C GLY A 281 -6.81 -9.13 9.04
N LEU A 282 -6.06 -10.24 9.19
CA LEU A 282 -4.67 -10.33 8.75
C LEU A 282 -4.55 -10.35 7.22
N ALA A 283 -5.43 -11.09 6.55
CA ALA A 283 -5.47 -11.18 5.09
C ALA A 283 -5.75 -9.80 4.46
N ASP A 284 -6.80 -9.13 4.92
CA ASP A 284 -7.20 -7.84 4.37
C ASP A 284 -6.38 -6.66 4.92
N GLY A 285 -6.04 -6.67 6.20
CA GLY A 285 -5.27 -5.62 6.84
C GLY A 285 -3.78 -5.73 6.53
N PHE A 286 -3.13 -6.77 7.06
CA PHE A 286 -1.69 -6.91 6.96
C PHE A 286 -1.21 -7.23 5.54
N CYS A 287 -1.65 -8.35 4.94
CA CYS A 287 -1.20 -8.75 3.60
C CYS A 287 -1.66 -7.76 2.52
N GLY A 288 -2.91 -7.29 2.65
CA GLY A 288 -3.50 -6.26 1.79
C GLY A 288 -2.69 -4.97 1.77
N CYS A 289 -2.25 -4.45 2.92
CA CYS A 289 -1.49 -3.19 3.01
C CYS A 289 0.04 -3.36 2.84
N LEU A 290 0.56 -4.56 3.10
CA LEU A 290 1.98 -4.89 2.87
C LEU A 290 2.30 -5.00 1.39
N SER A 291 1.41 -5.61 0.60
CA SER A 291 1.57 -5.76 -0.84
C SER A 291 0.87 -4.62 -1.60
N THR A 292 1.29 -4.31 -2.83
CA THR A 292 0.67 -3.21 -3.59
C THR A 292 0.85 -3.34 -5.10
N VAL A 293 -0.18 -2.91 -5.85
CA VAL A 293 -0.13 -2.77 -7.32
C VAL A 293 0.23 -1.34 -7.72
N SER A 294 -0.18 -0.32 -6.94
CA SER A 294 0.06 1.08 -7.31
C SER A 294 1.54 1.44 -7.46
N THR A 295 2.38 1.04 -6.50
CA THR A 295 3.83 1.23 -6.61
C THR A 295 4.43 0.35 -7.71
N PHE A 296 3.99 -0.92 -7.79
CA PHE A 296 4.44 -1.88 -8.81
C PHE A 296 4.25 -1.33 -10.24
N VAL A 297 3.09 -0.74 -10.54
CA VAL A 297 2.81 -0.17 -11.87
C VAL A 297 3.60 1.11 -12.12
N VAL A 298 3.80 1.96 -11.11
CA VAL A 298 4.72 3.12 -11.24
C VAL A 298 6.12 2.65 -11.63
N GLU A 299 6.61 1.60 -10.98
CA GLU A 299 7.93 1.01 -11.25
C GLU A 299 8.01 0.39 -12.65
N LEU A 300 6.97 -0.33 -13.10
CA LEU A 300 6.89 -0.85 -14.46
C LEU A 300 6.99 0.26 -15.52
N THR A 301 6.42 1.44 -15.26
CA THR A 301 6.52 2.60 -16.19
C THR A 301 7.83 3.38 -16.06
N SER A 302 8.61 3.15 -15.01
CA SER A 302 9.83 3.91 -14.72
C SER A 302 11.11 3.13 -15.06
N LEU A 303 11.06 1.79 -15.01
CA LEU A 303 12.16 0.92 -15.39
C LEU A 303 12.37 0.91 -16.92
N PRO A 304 13.61 0.69 -17.41
CA PRO A 304 13.82 0.47 -18.83
C PRO A 304 13.11 -0.82 -19.29
N LEU A 305 12.74 -0.85 -20.57
CA LEU A 305 11.81 -1.84 -21.14
C LEU A 305 12.11 -3.28 -20.70
N ARG A 306 13.35 -3.75 -20.91
CA ARG A 306 13.74 -5.12 -20.58
C ARG A 306 13.63 -5.42 -19.09
N GLN A 307 14.12 -4.53 -18.23
CA GLN A 307 14.03 -4.70 -16.78
C GLN A 307 12.59 -4.67 -16.30
N SER A 308 11.74 -3.82 -16.88
CA SER A 308 10.32 -3.74 -16.56
C SER A 308 9.60 -5.06 -16.81
N TYR A 309 9.81 -5.68 -17.98
CA TYR A 309 9.23 -7.00 -18.27
C TYR A 309 9.77 -8.10 -17.36
N ILE A 310 11.08 -8.14 -17.10
CA ILE A 310 11.68 -9.13 -16.19
C ILE A 310 11.09 -8.96 -14.78
N TYR A 311 11.07 -7.74 -14.25
CA TYR A 311 10.53 -7.42 -12.93
C TYR A 311 9.04 -7.78 -12.83
N GLY A 312 8.23 -7.37 -13.81
CA GLY A 312 6.79 -7.61 -13.83
C GLY A 312 6.44 -9.10 -13.92
N THR A 313 7.03 -9.80 -14.89
CA THR A 313 6.79 -11.24 -15.08
C THR A 313 7.27 -12.06 -13.90
N THR A 314 8.45 -11.76 -13.37
CA THR A 314 9.00 -12.45 -12.18
C THR A 314 8.11 -12.26 -10.96
N SER A 315 7.61 -11.04 -10.73
CA SER A 315 6.71 -10.75 -9.60
C SER A 315 5.42 -11.58 -9.65
N VAL A 316 4.80 -11.67 -10.84
CA VAL A 316 3.58 -12.46 -11.01
C VAL A 316 3.87 -13.96 -10.90
N ILE A 317 4.90 -14.47 -11.59
CA ILE A 317 5.22 -15.90 -11.60
C ILE A 317 5.55 -16.39 -10.18
N VAL A 318 6.42 -15.69 -9.44
CA VAL A 318 6.79 -16.10 -8.08
C VAL A 318 5.58 -16.01 -7.13
N GLY A 319 4.74 -14.97 -7.28
CA GLY A 319 3.50 -14.84 -6.52
C GLY A 319 2.54 -16.02 -6.77
N GLN A 320 2.35 -16.41 -8.03
CA GLN A 320 1.56 -17.58 -8.40
C GLN A 320 2.17 -18.88 -7.85
N ILE A 321 3.50 -19.06 -7.94
CA ILE A 321 4.18 -20.24 -7.37
C ILE A 321 3.83 -20.43 -5.89
N PHE A 322 3.85 -19.37 -5.09
CA PHE A 322 3.43 -19.47 -3.68
C PHE A 322 1.98 -19.91 -3.52
N MET A 323 1.06 -19.35 -4.30
CA MET A 323 -0.36 -19.72 -4.25
C MET A 323 -0.57 -21.19 -4.64
N PHE A 324 0.05 -21.64 -5.74
CA PHE A 324 -0.06 -23.02 -6.21
C PHE A 324 0.54 -24.03 -5.23
N ILE A 325 1.74 -23.76 -4.72
CA ILE A 325 2.43 -24.69 -3.81
C ILE A 325 1.75 -24.77 -2.46
N ILE A 326 1.26 -23.66 -1.91
CA ILE A 326 0.73 -23.63 -0.54
C ILE A 326 -0.77 -23.87 -0.56
N PHE A 327 -1.53 -23.00 -1.22
CA PHE A 327 -2.99 -23.08 -1.19
C PHE A 327 -3.53 -24.14 -2.16
N GLY A 328 -2.92 -24.26 -3.35
CA GLY A 328 -3.31 -25.24 -4.36
C GLY A 328 -3.12 -26.69 -3.95
N THR A 329 -1.95 -27.03 -3.38
CA THR A 329 -1.72 -28.39 -2.88
C THR A 329 -2.74 -28.80 -1.82
N PHE A 330 -3.13 -27.87 -0.93
CA PHE A 330 -4.16 -28.12 0.06
C PHE A 330 -5.54 -28.34 -0.58
N ILE A 331 -6.01 -27.42 -1.42
CA ILE A 331 -7.34 -27.51 -2.07
C ILE A 331 -7.47 -28.80 -2.90
N TRP A 332 -6.44 -29.15 -3.66
CA TRP A 332 -6.51 -30.33 -4.53
C TRP A 332 -6.39 -31.66 -3.78
N THR A 333 -5.85 -31.66 -2.55
CA THR A 333 -5.74 -32.89 -1.74
C THR A 333 -6.89 -33.07 -0.76
N GLN A 334 -7.35 -31.99 -0.12
CA GLN A 334 -8.39 -32.03 0.92
C GLN A 334 -9.77 -31.56 0.43
N GLY A 335 -9.85 -31.01 -0.78
CA GLY A 335 -11.05 -30.35 -1.29
C GLY A 335 -11.22 -28.94 -0.74
N ILE A 336 -12.23 -28.24 -1.25
CA ILE A 336 -12.57 -26.88 -0.85
C ILE A 336 -13.56 -26.95 0.30
N ASN A 337 -13.11 -26.58 1.50
CA ASN A 337 -13.94 -26.56 2.71
C ASN A 337 -13.77 -25.21 3.44
N PRO A 338 -14.40 -24.12 2.97
CA PRO A 338 -14.22 -22.81 3.58
C PRO A 338 -14.75 -22.82 5.01
N THR A 339 -13.84 -22.75 6.00
CA THR A 339 -14.19 -22.70 7.43
C THR A 339 -14.31 -21.26 7.94
N CYS A 340 -13.68 -20.32 7.23
CA CYS A 340 -13.80 -18.89 7.48
C CYS A 340 -14.44 -18.20 6.27
N ILE A 341 -15.69 -17.74 6.41
CA ILE A 341 -16.44 -16.98 5.40
C ILE A 341 -16.65 -15.55 5.90
#